data_AF-A0A7Z7B0A2-F1
#
_entry.id   AF-A0A7Z7B0A2-F1
#
_cell.length_a   1.000
_cell.length_b   1.000
_cell.length_c   1.000
_cell.angle_alpha   90.00
_cell.angle_beta   90.00
_cell.angle_gamma   90.00
#
_symmetry.space_group_name_H-M   'P 1'
#
loop_
_entity.id
_entity.type
_entity.pdbx_description
1 polymer ?
#
loop_
_entity_poly.entity_id
_entity_poly.type
_entity_poly.pdbx_seq_one_letter_code
_entity_poly.pdbx_strand_id
1 'polypeptide(L)'
;MMSPIEVHSDYNAYWAWHNETRSILENKIGTKVKLYAFNIQYKGKLLEVTEFYAVVDDNVAGEIYIDIDSINAIGNDEKNLV
;
A
#
# COMPACT_ATOMS: atom_id res chain seq x y z
N MET A 1 -6.43 35.53 19.16
CA MET A 1 -6.07 34.89 17.88
C MET A 1 -5.46 33.55 18.20
N MET A 2 -6.04 32.44 17.75
CA MET A 2 -5.37 31.13 17.81
C MET A 2 -4.48 31.02 16.58
N SER A 3 -3.20 30.77 16.81
CA SER A 3 -2.26 30.44 15.73
C SER A 3 -2.62 29.06 15.17
N PRO A 4 -2.41 28.82 13.86
CA PRO A 4 -2.49 27.48 13.30
C PRO A 4 -1.55 26.55 14.06
N ILE A 5 -2.02 25.34 14.37
CA ILE A 5 -1.11 24.28 14.83
C ILE A 5 -0.31 23.87 13.60
N GLU A 6 0.98 24.19 13.59
CA GLU A 6 1.91 23.60 12.63
C GLU A 6 2.03 22.11 12.96
N VAL A 7 1.27 21.29 12.24
CA VAL A 7 1.51 19.86 12.20
C VAL A 7 2.77 19.69 11.36
N HIS A 8 3.94 19.78 11.99
CA HIS A 8 5.16 19.26 11.38
C HIS A 8 4.95 17.76 11.21
N SER A 9 4.53 17.34 10.02
CA SER A 9 4.70 15.95 9.61
C SER A 9 6.18 15.65 9.74
N ASP A 10 6.56 14.87 10.75
CA ASP A 10 7.94 14.51 10.96
C ASP A 10 8.42 13.79 9.70
N TYR A 11 9.27 14.48 8.94
CA TYR A 11 9.79 14.02 7.65
C TYR A 11 10.37 12.60 7.78
N ASN A 12 10.97 12.30 8.93
CA ASN A 12 11.52 10.98 9.21
C ASN A 12 10.42 9.93 9.43
N ALA A 13 9.33 10.29 10.11
CA ALA A 13 8.20 9.38 10.32
C ALA A 13 7.49 9.05 9.00
N TYR A 14 7.32 10.05 8.12
CA TYR A 14 6.80 9.84 6.77
C TYR A 14 7.66 8.83 5.99
N TRP A 15 8.97 9.09 5.89
CA TRP A 15 9.85 8.21 5.13
C TRP A 15 10.04 6.84 5.78
N ALA A 16 9.96 6.73 7.10
CA ALA A 16 9.97 5.44 7.78
C ALA A 16 8.76 4.60 7.36
N TRP A 17 7.55 5.17 7.42
CA TRP A 17 6.32 4.51 7.00
C TRP A 17 6.36 4.10 5.53
N HIS A 18 6.73 5.04 4.67
CA HIS A 18 6.81 4.84 3.23
C HIS A 18 7.76 3.68 2.88
N ASN A 19 8.99 3.71 3.40
CA ASN A 19 10.00 2.71 3.11
C ASN A 19 9.65 1.33 3.70
N GLU A 20 9.07 1.29 4.90
CA GLU A 20 8.62 0.04 5.52
C GLU A 20 7.48 -0.60 4.72
N THR A 21 6.46 0.17 4.36
CA THR A 21 5.33 -0.30 3.54
C THR A 21 5.81 -0.81 2.19
N ARG A 22 6.69 -0.05 1.53
CA ARG A 22 7.32 -0.46 0.27
C ARG A 22 8.07 -1.78 0.41
N SER A 23 8.91 -1.92 1.43
CA SER A 23 9.69 -3.15 1.67
C SER A 23 8.80 -4.37 1.93
N ILE A 24 7.69 -4.22 2.67
CA ILE A 24 6.72 -5.30 2.87
C ILE A 24 6.09 -5.74 1.55
N LEU A 25 5.77 -4.79 0.67
CA LEU A 25 5.15 -5.07 -0.63
C LEU A 25 6.15 -5.71 -1.60
N GLU A 26 7.41 -5.24 -1.63
CA GLU A 26 8.47 -5.83 -2.48
C GLU A 26 8.64 -7.33 -2.19
N ASN A 27 8.57 -7.72 -0.90
CA ASN A 27 8.63 -9.12 -0.47
C ASN A 27 7.38 -9.96 -0.87
N LYS A 28 6.33 -9.31 -1.38
CA LYS A 28 5.06 -9.94 -1.79
C LYS A 28 4.84 -9.91 -3.30
N ILE A 29 5.78 -9.38 -4.08
CA ILE A 29 5.67 -9.36 -5.55
C ILE A 29 5.42 -10.79 -6.08
N GLY A 30 4.47 -10.91 -7.01
CA GLY A 30 4.02 -12.17 -7.59
C GLY A 30 2.95 -12.91 -6.77
N THR A 31 2.68 -12.49 -5.53
CA THR A 31 1.66 -13.12 -4.66
C THR A 31 0.33 -12.36 -4.71
N LYS A 32 -0.74 -13.02 -4.23
CA LYS A 32 -2.04 -12.36 -4.06
C LYS A 32 -2.05 -11.55 -2.77
N VAL A 33 -2.37 -10.28 -2.89
CA VAL A 33 -2.43 -9.32 -1.78
C VAL A 33 -3.83 -8.74 -1.66
N LYS A 34 -4.13 -8.23 -0.47
CA LYS A 34 -5.29 -7.38 -0.21
C LYS A 34 -4.79 -6.07 0.39
N LEU A 35 -4.93 -4.96 -0.32
CA LEU A 35 -4.49 -3.64 0.12
C LEU A 35 -5.69 -2.81 0.54
N TYR A 36 -5.60 -2.14 1.69
CA TYR A 36 -6.62 -1.20 2.15
C TYR A 36 -6.07 0.21 2.02
N ALA A 37 -6.59 0.99 1.08
CA ALA A 37 -6.12 2.34 0.77
C ALA A 37 -7.29 3.32 0.60
N PHE A 38 -7.22 4.49 1.24
CA PHE A 38 -8.30 5.51 1.24
C PHE A 38 -9.74 4.96 1.41
N ASN A 39 -9.95 4.02 2.33
CA ASN A 39 -11.23 3.33 2.57
C ASN A 39 -11.72 2.42 1.43
N ILE A 40 -10.87 2.13 0.45
CA ILE A 40 -11.10 1.17 -0.63
C ILE A 40 -10.25 -0.07 -0.37
N GLN A 41 -10.82 -1.24 -0.68
CA GLN A 41 -10.09 -2.50 -0.64
C GLN A 41 -9.75 -2.92 -2.07
N TYR A 42 -8.46 -3.10 -2.35
CA TYR A 42 -7.95 -3.69 -3.58
C TYR A 42 -7.51 -5.12 -3.30
N LYS A 43 -7.80 -6.03 -4.23
CA LYS A 43 -7.40 -7.44 -4.11
C LYS A 43 -6.90 -7.90 -5.46
N GLY A 44 -5.75 -8.57 -5.49
CA GLY A 44 -5.20 -9.00 -6.76
C GLY A 44 -3.79 -9.54 -6.64
N LYS A 45 -3.18 -9.84 -7.78
CA LYS A 45 -1.77 -10.23 -7.83
C LYS A 45 -0.92 -8.98 -7.82
N LEU A 46 0.00 -8.86 -6.86
CA LEU A 46 0.98 -7.77 -6.86
C LEU A 46 1.99 -8.02 -7.98
N LEU A 47 2.06 -7.12 -8.95
CA LEU A 47 2.93 -7.25 -10.13
C LEU A 47 4.27 -6.55 -9.92
N GLU A 48 4.21 -5.33 -9.39
CA GLU A 48 5.36 -4.44 -9.27
C GLU A 48 5.19 -3.53 -8.06
N VAL A 49 6.32 -3.11 -7.49
CA VAL A 49 6.39 -2.04 -6.49
C VAL A 49 7.47 -1.06 -6.95
N THR A 50 7.07 0.19 -7.14
CA THR A 50 7.95 1.30 -7.51
C THR A 50 8.27 2.13 -6.27
N GLU A 51 8.93 3.28 -6.45
CA GLU A 51 9.16 4.21 -5.35
C GLU A 51 7.84 4.64 -4.69
N PHE A 52 6.82 4.99 -5.46
CA PHE A 52 5.57 5.57 -4.91
C PHE A 52 4.32 4.72 -5.11
N TYR A 53 4.38 3.67 -5.92
CA TYR A 53 3.19 2.90 -6.30
C TYR A 53 3.38 1.40 -6.16
N ALA A 54 2.31 0.72 -5.74
CA ALA A 54 2.11 -0.71 -5.88
C ALA A 54 1.17 -0.99 -7.05
N VAL A 55 1.55 -1.89 -7.96
CA VAL A 55 0.76 -2.27 -9.13
C VAL A 55 0.09 -3.62 -8.86
N VAL A 56 -1.24 -3.63 -8.80
CA VAL A 56 -2.03 -4.82 -8.50
C VAL A 56 -2.94 -5.16 -9.68
N ASP A 57 -2.92 -6.42 -10.13
CA ASP A 57 -3.86 -6.94 -11.13
C ASP A 57 -5.09 -7.60 -10.45
N ASP A 58 -6.25 -6.97 -10.60
CA ASP A 58 -7.55 -7.40 -10.05
C ASP A 58 -8.29 -8.41 -10.95
N ASN A 59 -7.73 -8.82 -12.10
CA ASN A 59 -8.35 -9.66 -13.14
C ASN A 59 -9.65 -9.10 -13.78
N VAL A 60 -10.35 -8.17 -13.13
CA VAL A 60 -11.59 -7.55 -13.61
C VAL A 60 -11.30 -6.15 -14.14
N ALA A 61 -10.68 -5.31 -13.32
CA ALA A 61 -10.32 -3.94 -13.70
C ALA A 61 -8.99 -3.84 -14.47
N GLY A 62 -8.20 -4.93 -14.51
CA GLY A 62 -6.83 -4.94 -15.01
C GLY A 62 -5.84 -4.43 -13.98
N GLU A 63 -4.80 -3.72 -14.45
CA GLU A 63 -3.74 -3.16 -13.61
C GLU A 63 -4.22 -1.90 -12.88
N ILE A 64 -4.03 -1.88 -11.56
CA ILE A 64 -4.40 -0.78 -10.67
C ILE A 64 -3.12 -0.28 -9.99
N TYR A 65 -2.90 1.03 -10.07
CA TYR A 65 -1.80 1.73 -9.40
C TYR A 65 -2.30 2.30 -8.08
N ILE A 66 -1.66 1.90 -6.99
CA ILE A 66 -2.06 2.27 -5.63
C ILE A 66 -0.89 3.00 -5.00
N ASP A 67 -1.11 4.24 -4.59
CA ASP A 67 -0.12 5.06 -3.88
C ASP A 67 0.25 4.39 -2.55
N ILE A 68 1.54 4.17 -2.32
CA ILE A 68 2.06 3.52 -1.11
C ILE A 68 1.64 4.30 0.14
N ASP A 69 1.63 5.63 0.08
CA ASP A 69 1.33 6.48 1.22
C ASP A 69 -0.16 6.44 1.60
N SER A 70 -1.00 5.94 0.69
CA SER A 70 -2.43 5.76 0.93
C SER A 70 -2.80 4.44 1.60
N ILE A 71 -1.88 3.47 1.61
CA ILE A 71 -2.10 2.13 2.13
C ILE A 71 -2.05 2.19 3.65
N ASN A 72 -3.14 1.80 4.30
CA ASN A 72 -3.24 1.75 5.76
C ASN A 72 -3.05 0.33 6.31
N ALA A 73 -3.27 -0.70 5.48
CA ALA A 73 -3.09 -2.09 5.87
C ALA A 73 -2.84 -3.00 4.66
N ILE A 74 -2.04 -4.04 4.89
CA ILE A 74 -1.72 -5.10 3.91
C ILE A 74 -2.19 -6.43 4.49
N GLY A 75 -3.17 -7.05 3.85
CA GLY A 75 -3.67 -8.38 4.19
C GLY A 75 -3.14 -9.45 3.22
N ASN A 76 -3.07 -10.70 3.69
CA ASN A 76 -2.88 -11.85 2.83
C ASN A 76 -4.23 -12.28 2.25
N ASP A 77 -4.27 -12.66 0.97
CA ASP A 77 -5.42 -13.35 0.42
C ASP A 77 -5.28 -14.86 0.65
N GLU A 78 -5.71 -15.33 1.81
CA GLU A 78 -5.70 -16.76 2.13
C GLU A 78 -6.71 -17.49 1.22
N LYS A 79 -6.17 -18.21 0.25
CA LYS A 79 -6.74 -19.49 -0.19
C LYS A 79 -5.62 -20.52 -0.14
N ASN A 80 -5.56 -21.27 0.97
CA ASN A 80 -5.24 -22.71 1.04
C ASN A 80 -5.06 -23.12 2.51
N LEU A 81 -6.17 -23.41 3.19
CA LEU A 81 -6.19 -24.51 4.16
C LEU A 81 -6.78 -25.70 3.40
N VAL A 82 -5.89 -26.51 2.83
CA VAL A 82 -6.18 -27.88 2.37
C VAL A 82 -5.86 -28.81 3.52
#